data_AF-A0A7S3PE57-F1
#
_entry.id   AF-A0A7S3PE57-F1
#
_cell.length_a   1.000
_cell.length_b   1.000
_cell.length_c   1.000
_cell.angle_alpha   90.00
_cell.angle_beta   90.00
_cell.angle_gamma   90.00
#
_symmetry.space_group_name_H-M   'P 1'
#
loop_
_entity.id
_entity.type
_entity.pdbx_description
1 polymer ?
#
loop_
_entity_poly.entity_id
_entity_poly.type
_entity_poly.pdbx_seq_one_letter_code
_entity_poly.pdbx_strand_id
1 'polypeptide(L)'
;MEEKGNLRLIDKILRELTNGSFEQIVFPDNIEHGDLIFFPIDNKERLGIDRLRRAVEHCARDDPVSSQEVSIRWMAFLDRILSEKQNETKEYLTFSDEVKIIGAIVGIPSVGEQEEALSFFHERGFLIHMTSTEILKNIVIIKPQWLIDALSKVICEGNMHINMDQFKQVGLENDAQMTYARGLASRDFLEYIWKGEQVEFFIDLMKRTMLLSEWDRESYLVPSLLRDTYVIPKAGISGHRCVYDFSLCFLPSGVFQRLLCLCVELSSRSGGNTNLKLYKNFASIKLKLGVVHLLENTEAQTISVYVEKAHSEAKILNVIQSMLLKVNHDVMGAGLAWSTYVENTATKELVRLSEAQEQKLSPWFNSDDQQETEKISSQSVDLDTFLENL
;
A
#
# COMPACT_ATOMS: atom_id res chain seq x y z
N MET A 1 -10.06 -21.89 4.61
CA MET A 1 -8.63 -21.46 4.60
C MET A 1 -8.04 -21.05 5.95
N GLU A 2 -8.74 -21.18 7.09
CA GLU A 2 -8.17 -21.53 8.42
C GLU A 2 -7.30 -22.82 8.40
N GLU A 3 -6.98 -23.31 7.21
CA GLU A 3 -7.34 -24.65 6.76
C GLU A 3 -6.29 -25.16 5.77
N LYS A 4 -5.36 -24.31 5.30
CA LYS A 4 -4.00 -24.69 4.83
C LYS A 4 -2.90 -24.24 5.80
N GLY A 5 -3.24 -23.40 6.79
CA GLY A 5 -2.33 -22.84 7.80
C GLY A 5 -2.16 -23.70 9.06
N ASN A 6 -3.09 -24.61 9.33
CA ASN A 6 -2.76 -25.81 10.11
C ASN A 6 -1.81 -26.73 9.30
N LEU A 7 -1.93 -26.70 7.97
CA LEU A 7 -1.40 -27.73 7.06
C LEU A 7 0.08 -27.60 6.69
N ARG A 8 0.76 -26.66 7.33
CA ARG A 8 2.21 -26.59 7.40
C ARG A 8 2.67 -26.19 8.80
N LEU A 9 1.80 -26.19 9.83
CA LEU A 9 2.03 -25.57 11.17
C LEU A 9 3.31 -26.05 11.88
N ILE A 10 4.05 -26.95 11.26
CA ILE A 10 4.05 -28.37 11.52
C ILE A 10 4.64 -29.11 10.30
N ASP A 11 4.75 -28.56 9.05
CA ASP A 11 5.53 -29.25 7.96
C ASP A 11 6.94 -29.54 8.41
N LYS A 12 7.34 -28.78 9.40
CA LYS A 12 7.80 -29.36 10.63
C LYS A 12 7.60 -28.21 11.63
N ILE A 13 7.24 -28.47 12.87
CA ILE A 13 8.06 -27.85 13.91
C ILE A 13 9.46 -28.31 13.46
N LEU A 14 10.27 -27.42 12.88
CA LEU A 14 10.88 -27.49 11.52
C LEU A 14 11.86 -28.62 11.15
N ARG A 15 12.09 -29.52 12.08
CA ARG A 15 12.49 -30.92 11.90
C ARG A 15 12.43 -31.58 13.30
N GLU A 16 11.52 -31.10 14.17
CA GLU A 16 11.62 -30.18 15.34
C GLU A 16 12.88 -29.42 15.58
N LEU A 17 13.95 -30.01 15.18
CA LEU A 17 15.29 -29.68 15.54
C LEU A 17 15.99 -30.36 14.37
N THR A 18 17.09 -29.86 13.86
CA THR A 18 17.86 -30.54 12.83
C THR A 18 18.55 -31.82 13.39
N ASN A 19 17.75 -32.69 14.02
CA ASN A 19 17.81 -33.11 15.42
C ASN A 19 19.21 -33.64 15.80
N GLY A 20 20.14 -32.74 16.14
CA GLY A 20 21.51 -33.08 16.56
C GLY A 20 22.38 -33.84 15.53
N SER A 21 21.94 -34.01 14.28
CA SER A 21 22.42 -35.05 13.35
C SER A 21 22.77 -34.50 11.95
N PHE A 22 23.45 -33.36 11.87
CA PHE A 22 24.00 -32.84 10.60
C PHE A 22 25.16 -33.71 10.10
N GLU A 23 24.88 -34.87 9.53
CA GLU A 23 25.82 -35.48 8.58
C GLU A 23 25.19 -35.91 7.25
N GLN A 24 23.88 -36.12 7.13
CA GLN A 24 23.29 -36.60 5.86
C GLN A 24 21.86 -36.07 5.63
N ILE A 25 21.71 -35.01 4.85
CA ILE A 25 20.38 -34.66 4.31
C ILE A 25 20.24 -35.28 2.92
N VAL A 26 19.57 -36.43 2.85
CA VAL A 26 18.93 -36.97 1.64
C VAL A 26 17.45 -37.15 1.96
N PHE A 27 16.58 -36.63 1.10
CA PHE A 27 15.12 -36.78 1.25
C PHE A 27 14.67 -38.02 0.46
N PRO A 28 13.73 -38.83 1.01
CA PRO A 28 13.31 -40.07 0.36
C PRO A 28 12.74 -39.78 -1.02
N ASP A 29 13.10 -40.62 -1.99
CA ASP A 29 12.76 -40.46 -3.42
C ASP A 29 11.26 -40.64 -3.75
N ASN A 30 10.40 -40.78 -2.73
CA ASN A 30 9.00 -41.18 -2.86
C ASN A 30 7.98 -40.09 -2.45
N ILE A 31 8.35 -38.82 -2.35
CA ILE A 31 7.39 -37.72 -2.09
C ILE A 31 7.03 -37.07 -3.43
N GLU A 32 5.75 -37.13 -3.80
CA GLU A 32 5.21 -36.49 -5.00
C GLU A 32 5.37 -34.96 -4.93
N HIS A 33 5.63 -34.35 -6.09
CA HIS A 33 6.12 -32.98 -6.22
C HIS A 33 5.13 -31.89 -5.78
N GLY A 34 3.85 -32.22 -5.56
CA GLY A 34 2.80 -31.31 -5.12
C GLY A 34 2.70 -31.11 -3.60
N ASP A 35 3.34 -31.98 -2.81
CA ASP A 35 3.15 -32.02 -1.35
C ASP A 35 4.25 -31.29 -0.56
N LEU A 36 5.34 -30.88 -1.23
CA LEU A 36 6.46 -30.23 -0.56
C LEU A 36 6.29 -28.73 -0.43
N ILE A 37 6.73 -28.28 0.73
CA ILE A 37 6.35 -27.00 1.30
C ILE A 37 7.60 -26.19 1.63
N PHE A 38 8.59 -26.87 2.21
CA PHE A 38 9.94 -26.40 2.41
C PHE A 38 10.92 -27.24 1.56
N PHE A 39 11.87 -26.57 0.91
CA PHE A 39 12.86 -27.21 0.05
C PHE A 39 14.25 -27.14 0.71
N PRO A 40 14.89 -28.28 0.99
CA PRO A 40 16.29 -28.31 1.41
C PRO A 40 17.18 -27.84 0.26
N ILE A 41 18.20 -27.04 0.54
CA ILE A 41 19.19 -26.68 -0.48
C ILE A 41 20.57 -26.86 0.13
N ASP A 42 21.40 -27.66 -0.53
CA ASP A 42 22.82 -27.80 -0.22
C ASP A 42 23.63 -27.24 -1.39
N ASN A 43 24.28 -26.09 -1.18
CA ASN A 43 25.11 -25.45 -2.20
C ASN A 43 26.41 -26.21 -2.49
N LYS A 44 26.93 -26.96 -1.52
CA LYS A 44 28.18 -27.71 -1.65
C LYS A 44 27.97 -28.95 -2.51
N GLU A 45 26.91 -29.70 -2.21
CA GLU A 45 26.56 -30.94 -2.93
C GLU A 45 25.60 -30.71 -4.11
N ARG A 46 25.17 -29.45 -4.34
CA ARG A 46 24.20 -29.03 -5.37
C ARG A 46 22.87 -29.78 -5.31
N LEU A 47 22.44 -30.17 -4.10
CA LEU A 47 21.20 -30.91 -3.88
C LEU A 47 20.01 -29.96 -3.69
N GLY A 48 18.84 -30.38 -4.18
CA GLY A 48 17.56 -29.72 -3.93
C GLY A 48 17.13 -28.66 -4.95
N ILE A 49 18.06 -28.07 -5.70
CA ILE A 49 17.76 -27.04 -6.72
C ILE A 49 16.83 -27.58 -7.82
N ASP A 50 17.10 -28.77 -8.34
CA ASP A 50 16.26 -29.37 -9.39
C ASP A 50 14.87 -29.78 -8.88
N ARG A 51 14.73 -30.03 -7.57
CA ARG A 51 13.43 -30.30 -6.95
C ARG A 51 12.63 -29.00 -6.84
N LEU A 52 13.27 -27.92 -6.39
CA LEU A 52 12.65 -26.60 -6.37
C LEU A 52 12.22 -26.15 -7.78
N ARG A 53 13.09 -26.30 -8.79
CA ARG A 53 12.77 -25.94 -10.18
C ARG A 53 11.52 -26.68 -10.68
N ARG A 54 11.47 -28.02 -10.49
CA ARG A 54 10.32 -28.84 -10.88
C ARG A 54 9.04 -28.44 -10.14
N ALA A 55 9.14 -28.12 -8.86
CA ALA A 55 7.99 -27.66 -8.09
C ALA A 55 7.46 -26.33 -8.62
N VAL A 56 8.34 -25.36 -8.94
CA VAL A 56 7.95 -24.10 -9.58
C VAL A 56 7.26 -24.36 -10.93
N GLU A 57 7.83 -25.21 -11.78
CA GLU A 57 7.23 -25.56 -13.08
C GLU A 57 5.88 -26.28 -12.95
N HIS A 58 5.69 -27.08 -11.90
CA HIS A 58 4.41 -27.74 -11.64
C HIS A 58 3.37 -26.76 -11.14
N CYS A 59 3.71 -25.91 -10.16
CA CYS A 59 2.82 -24.84 -9.67
C CYS A 59 2.40 -23.90 -10.80
N ALA A 60 3.32 -23.54 -11.70
CA ALA A 60 3.01 -22.68 -12.85
C ALA A 60 2.09 -23.37 -13.88
N ARG A 61 2.20 -24.69 -14.05
CA ARG A 61 1.32 -25.47 -14.95
C ARG A 61 -0.07 -25.66 -14.38
N ASP A 62 -0.16 -25.89 -13.07
CA ASP A 62 -1.41 -26.17 -12.37
C ASP A 62 -2.16 -24.89 -11.95
N ASP A 63 -1.54 -23.72 -12.16
CA ASP A 63 -2.16 -22.44 -11.88
C ASP A 63 -3.39 -22.21 -12.79
N PRO A 64 -4.61 -22.11 -12.24
CA PRO A 64 -5.82 -21.91 -13.02
C PRO A 64 -5.79 -20.62 -13.84
N VAL A 65 -5.08 -19.58 -13.36
CA VAL A 65 -4.96 -18.28 -14.03
C VAL A 65 -4.11 -18.37 -15.30
N SER A 66 -3.10 -19.25 -15.30
CA SER A 66 -2.21 -19.55 -16.42
C SER A 66 -2.84 -20.44 -17.49
N SER A 67 -3.94 -21.15 -17.18
CA SER A 67 -4.63 -22.07 -18.09
C SER A 67 -5.82 -21.44 -18.84
N GLN A 68 -6.06 -20.13 -18.67
CA GLN A 68 -7.17 -19.44 -19.31
C GLN A 68 -6.93 -19.31 -20.83
N GLU A 69 -7.94 -19.63 -21.65
CA GLU A 69 -7.88 -19.38 -23.09
C GLU A 69 -7.83 -17.88 -23.38
N VAL A 70 -6.85 -17.45 -24.17
CA VAL A 70 -6.65 -16.05 -24.56
C VAL A 70 -6.70 -15.93 -26.07
N SER A 71 -7.33 -14.85 -26.55
CA SER A 71 -7.38 -14.53 -27.98
C SER A 71 -5.97 -14.40 -28.57
N ILE A 72 -5.71 -15.07 -29.69
CA ILE A 72 -4.44 -14.94 -30.44
C ILE A 72 -4.19 -13.48 -30.83
N ARG A 73 -5.26 -12.71 -31.11
CA ARG A 73 -5.15 -11.28 -31.41
C ARG A 73 -4.62 -10.49 -30.21
N TRP A 74 -5.03 -10.84 -28.99
CA TRP A 74 -4.54 -10.20 -27.77
C TRP A 74 -3.06 -10.53 -27.55
N MET A 75 -2.64 -11.77 -27.81
CA MET A 75 -1.21 -12.12 -27.76
C MET A 75 -0.39 -11.36 -28.80
N ALA A 76 -0.88 -11.25 -30.05
CA ALA A 76 -0.23 -10.44 -31.08
C ALA A 76 -0.17 -8.95 -30.71
N PHE A 77 -1.20 -8.44 -30.03
CA PHE A 77 -1.24 -7.09 -29.48
C PHE A 77 -0.17 -6.89 -28.40
N LEU A 78 -0.08 -7.81 -27.44
CA LEU A 78 0.95 -7.78 -26.40
C LEU A 78 2.35 -7.86 -27.00
N ASP A 79 2.61 -8.81 -27.89
CA ASP A 79 3.91 -8.98 -28.55
C ASP A 79 4.33 -7.70 -29.27
N ARG A 80 3.38 -7.03 -29.94
CA ARG A 80 3.65 -5.77 -30.63
C ARG A 80 3.96 -4.64 -29.66
N ILE A 81 3.21 -4.50 -28.57
CA ILE A 81 3.48 -3.52 -27.50
C ILE A 81 4.87 -3.78 -26.88
N LEU A 82 5.15 -5.03 -26.50
CA LEU A 82 6.39 -5.38 -25.83
C LEU A 82 7.61 -5.36 -26.76
N SER A 83 7.42 -5.45 -28.08
CA SER A 83 8.51 -5.28 -29.05
C SER A 83 9.17 -3.91 -28.95
N GLU A 84 8.44 -2.88 -28.50
CA GLU A 84 8.97 -1.53 -28.27
C GLU A 84 9.99 -1.49 -27.11
N LYS A 85 10.06 -2.53 -26.26
CA LYS A 85 11.10 -2.64 -25.22
C LYS A 85 12.51 -2.68 -25.80
N GLN A 86 12.67 -3.10 -27.06
CA GLN A 86 13.96 -3.10 -27.76
C GLN A 86 14.48 -1.68 -27.98
N ASN A 87 13.61 -0.68 -27.94
CA ASN A 87 14.02 0.70 -27.93
C ASN A 87 14.45 1.11 -26.51
N GLU A 88 15.74 1.33 -26.33
CA GLU A 88 16.33 1.70 -25.04
C GLU A 88 15.74 2.99 -24.45
N THR A 89 15.15 3.86 -25.28
CA THR A 89 14.57 5.13 -24.83
C THR A 89 13.07 5.05 -24.49
N LYS A 90 12.41 3.92 -24.75
CA LYS A 90 10.97 3.77 -24.47
C LYS A 90 10.72 2.92 -23.23
N GLU A 91 10.11 3.54 -22.23
CA GLU A 91 9.73 2.90 -20.96
C GLU A 91 8.21 2.68 -20.86
N TYR A 92 7.45 3.50 -21.57
CA TYR A 92 6.00 3.48 -21.69
C TYR A 92 5.58 3.84 -23.12
N LEU A 93 4.30 3.62 -23.42
CA LEU A 93 3.64 4.06 -24.65
C LEU A 93 2.43 4.93 -24.30
N THR A 94 2.08 5.86 -25.18
CA THR A 94 0.83 6.62 -25.03
C THR A 94 -0.36 5.82 -25.55
N PHE A 95 -1.44 5.78 -24.78
CA PHE A 95 -2.65 5.08 -25.18
C PHE A 95 -3.31 5.77 -26.38
N SER A 96 -3.39 7.10 -26.35
CA SER A 96 -4.05 7.91 -27.39
C SER A 96 -3.43 7.74 -28.78
N ASP A 97 -2.10 7.61 -28.85
CA ASP A 97 -1.38 7.74 -30.13
C ASP A 97 -0.70 6.43 -30.55
N GLU A 98 -0.08 5.69 -29.62
CA GLU A 98 0.72 4.52 -29.98
C GLU A 98 -0.09 3.23 -29.85
N VAL A 99 -0.68 3.00 -28.67
CA VAL A 99 -1.34 1.73 -28.36
C VAL A 99 -2.59 1.51 -29.21
N LYS A 100 -3.39 2.56 -29.43
CA LYS A 100 -4.55 2.50 -30.32
C LYS A 100 -4.21 2.09 -31.75
N ILE A 101 -3.11 2.64 -32.28
CA ILE A 101 -2.63 2.31 -33.63
C ILE A 101 -2.17 0.86 -33.67
N ILE A 102 -1.41 0.42 -32.66
CA ILE A 102 -0.97 -0.98 -32.54
C ILE A 102 -2.18 -1.93 -32.54
N GLY A 103 -3.21 -1.63 -31.75
CA GLY A 103 -4.43 -2.43 -31.69
C GLY A 103 -5.12 -2.53 -33.04
N ALA A 104 -5.27 -1.40 -33.76
CA ALA A 104 -5.85 -1.40 -35.10
C ALA A 104 -5.06 -2.27 -36.10
N ILE A 105 -3.72 -2.23 -36.06
CA ILE A 105 -2.85 -3.02 -36.96
C ILE A 105 -3.01 -4.52 -36.72
N VAL A 106 -3.14 -4.96 -35.46
CA VAL A 106 -3.26 -6.38 -35.10
C VAL A 106 -4.71 -6.90 -35.13
N GLY A 107 -5.65 -6.09 -35.64
CA GLY A 107 -7.05 -6.48 -35.81
C GLY A 107 -7.91 -6.35 -34.55
N ILE A 108 -7.56 -5.43 -33.65
CA ILE A 108 -8.33 -5.01 -32.46
C ILE A 108 -8.63 -3.51 -32.58
N PRO A 109 -9.51 -3.06 -33.50
CA PRO A 109 -9.77 -1.63 -33.70
C PRO A 109 -10.66 -1.02 -32.61
N SER A 110 -11.38 -1.85 -31.83
CA SER A 110 -12.24 -1.38 -30.74
C SER A 110 -11.39 -0.95 -29.55
N VAL A 111 -11.55 0.31 -29.12
CA VAL A 111 -10.87 0.84 -27.93
C VAL A 111 -11.26 0.04 -26.68
N GLY A 112 -12.53 -0.37 -26.55
CA GLY A 112 -12.98 -1.18 -25.42
C GLY A 112 -12.31 -2.56 -25.38
N GLU A 113 -12.12 -3.20 -26.54
CA GLU A 113 -11.42 -4.50 -26.62
C GLU A 113 -9.92 -4.33 -26.30
N GLN A 114 -9.31 -3.20 -26.68
CA GLN A 114 -7.93 -2.89 -26.30
C GLN A 114 -7.78 -2.67 -24.79
N GLU A 115 -8.70 -1.92 -24.17
CA GLU A 115 -8.71 -1.69 -22.71
C GLU A 115 -8.89 -3.00 -21.93
N GLU A 116 -9.77 -3.89 -22.41
CA GLU A 116 -9.98 -5.22 -21.81
C GLU A 116 -8.70 -6.07 -21.89
N ALA A 117 -8.04 -6.08 -23.05
CA ALA A 117 -6.77 -6.77 -23.22
C ALA A 117 -5.67 -6.20 -22.31
N LEU A 118 -5.57 -4.87 -22.20
CA LEU A 118 -4.60 -4.22 -21.32
C LEU A 118 -4.86 -4.54 -19.84
N SER A 119 -6.12 -4.53 -19.41
CA SER A 119 -6.49 -4.93 -18.04
C SER A 119 -6.06 -6.36 -17.75
N PHE A 120 -6.33 -7.28 -18.68
CA PHE A 120 -5.93 -8.68 -18.57
C PHE A 120 -4.39 -8.84 -18.43
N PHE A 121 -3.61 -8.06 -19.17
CA PHE A 121 -2.14 -8.10 -19.09
C PHE A 121 -1.58 -7.38 -17.87
N HIS A 122 -2.26 -6.33 -17.41
CA HIS A 122 -1.92 -5.61 -16.19
C HIS A 122 -2.04 -6.51 -14.96
N GLU A 123 -3.15 -7.24 -14.83
CA GLU A 123 -3.39 -8.19 -13.73
C GLU A 123 -2.33 -9.30 -13.65
N ARG A 124 -1.71 -9.64 -14.79
CA ARG A 124 -0.65 -10.66 -14.90
C ARG A 124 0.76 -10.07 -14.81
N GLY A 125 0.91 -8.75 -14.70
CA GLY A 125 2.19 -8.07 -14.55
C GLY A 125 3.05 -8.03 -15.81
N PHE A 126 2.50 -8.30 -17.00
CA PHE A 126 3.27 -8.19 -18.26
C PHE A 126 3.61 -6.73 -18.59
N LEU A 127 2.69 -5.84 -18.25
CA LEU A 127 2.75 -4.38 -18.39
C LEU A 127 1.96 -3.75 -17.23
N ILE A 128 2.01 -2.44 -17.09
CA ILE A 128 1.18 -1.71 -16.12
C ILE A 128 0.34 -0.68 -16.87
N HIS A 129 -0.99 -0.76 -16.70
CA HIS A 129 -1.93 0.22 -17.24
C HIS A 129 -3.01 0.49 -16.20
N MET A 130 -3.05 1.72 -15.70
CA MET A 130 -4.00 2.14 -14.68
C MET A 130 -4.97 3.14 -15.29
N THR A 131 -6.25 3.01 -15.01
CA THR A 131 -7.31 3.73 -15.75
C THR A 131 -8.14 4.67 -14.89
N SER A 132 -7.69 4.96 -13.67
CA SER A 132 -8.46 5.75 -12.70
C SER A 132 -8.52 7.25 -13.02
N THR A 133 -7.64 7.77 -13.88
CA THR A 133 -7.68 9.13 -14.44
C THR A 133 -7.30 9.12 -15.90
N GLU A 134 -7.59 10.21 -16.60
CA GLU A 134 -7.12 10.41 -17.97
C GLU A 134 -5.58 10.44 -18.07
N ILE A 135 -4.87 10.95 -17.05
CA ILE A 135 -3.40 10.98 -17.03
C ILE A 135 -2.85 9.55 -16.96
N LEU A 136 -3.32 8.76 -16.00
CA LEU A 136 -2.87 7.37 -15.85
C LEU A 136 -3.32 6.51 -17.03
N LYS A 137 -4.56 6.70 -17.48
CA LYS A 137 -5.15 5.95 -18.61
C LYS A 137 -4.37 6.16 -19.90
N ASN A 138 -3.77 7.32 -20.09
CA ASN A 138 -3.01 7.61 -21.29
C ASN A 138 -1.62 6.98 -21.31
N ILE A 139 -1.13 6.38 -20.21
CA ILE A 139 0.22 5.84 -20.13
C ILE A 139 0.16 4.32 -19.90
N VAL A 140 0.70 3.56 -20.87
CA VAL A 140 0.88 2.11 -20.78
C VAL A 140 2.36 1.83 -20.53
N ILE A 141 2.71 1.45 -19.31
CA ILE A 141 4.08 1.17 -18.93
C ILE A 141 4.46 -0.22 -19.43
N ILE A 142 5.40 -0.27 -20.37
CA ILE A 142 5.87 -1.52 -20.95
C ILE A 142 7.02 -2.12 -20.14
N LYS A 143 7.82 -1.31 -19.43
CA LYS A 143 8.87 -1.79 -18.52
C LYS A 143 8.49 -1.52 -17.06
N PRO A 144 7.83 -2.46 -16.34
CA PRO A 144 7.46 -2.26 -14.94
C PRO A 144 8.61 -1.81 -14.02
N GLN A 145 9.83 -2.29 -14.29
CA GLN A 145 11.01 -1.90 -13.52
C GLN A 145 11.28 -0.39 -13.55
N TRP A 146 11.03 0.30 -14.68
CA TRP A 146 11.17 1.75 -14.76
C TRP A 146 10.28 2.48 -13.77
N LEU A 147 9.03 2.04 -13.63
CA LEU A 147 8.12 2.60 -12.64
C LEU A 147 8.65 2.38 -11.22
N ILE A 148 9.08 1.15 -10.92
CA ILE A 148 9.65 0.81 -9.61
C ILE A 148 10.87 1.67 -9.30
N ASP A 149 11.77 1.85 -10.27
CA ASP A 149 12.97 2.68 -10.11
C ASP A 149 12.61 4.16 -9.92
N ALA A 150 11.60 4.66 -10.62
CA ALA A 150 11.12 6.04 -10.48
C ALA A 150 10.50 6.28 -9.09
N LEU A 151 9.61 5.40 -8.64
CA LEU A 151 8.99 5.51 -7.32
C LEU A 151 10.01 5.34 -6.18
N SER A 152 10.95 4.40 -6.34
CA SER A 152 11.97 4.10 -5.32
C SER A 152 12.86 5.30 -5.01
N LYS A 153 13.12 6.19 -5.99
CA LYS A 153 13.89 7.42 -5.75
C LYS A 153 13.22 8.39 -4.76
N VAL A 154 11.91 8.29 -4.57
CA VAL A 154 11.12 9.19 -3.71
C VAL A 154 10.69 8.49 -2.43
N ILE A 155 10.30 7.22 -2.47
CA ILE A 155 9.76 6.52 -1.29
C ILE A 155 10.82 5.83 -0.44
N CYS A 156 12.02 5.57 -0.99
CA CYS A 156 13.10 4.89 -0.27
C CYS A 156 14.09 5.88 0.35
N GLU A 157 14.80 5.43 1.39
CA GLU A 157 15.80 6.25 2.08
C GLU A 157 16.93 6.69 1.13
N GLY A 158 17.13 8.00 1.00
CA GLY A 158 18.13 8.60 0.11
C GLY A 158 19.58 8.19 0.41
N ASN A 159 19.86 7.67 1.62
CA ASN A 159 21.20 7.23 2.03
C ASN A 159 21.74 6.07 1.18
N MET A 160 20.87 5.32 0.51
CA MET A 160 21.30 4.22 -0.35
C MET A 160 21.68 4.68 -1.77
N HIS A 161 21.29 5.88 -2.21
CA HIS A 161 21.31 6.21 -3.64
C HIS A 161 21.70 7.63 -4.04
N ILE A 162 21.86 8.59 -3.13
CA ILE A 162 21.93 9.99 -3.55
C ILE A 162 23.10 10.77 -2.94
N ASN A 163 23.87 11.38 -3.83
CA ASN A 163 24.94 12.31 -3.48
C ASN A 163 24.36 13.72 -3.31
N MET A 164 24.39 14.25 -2.07
CA MET A 164 23.89 15.60 -1.74
C MET A 164 24.57 16.71 -2.56
N ASP A 165 25.80 16.49 -3.04
CA ASP A 165 26.49 17.46 -3.90
C ASP A 165 25.73 17.72 -5.22
N GLN A 166 24.97 16.75 -5.72
CA GLN A 166 24.18 16.91 -6.95
C GLN A 166 23.04 17.92 -6.76
N PHE A 167 22.35 17.87 -5.62
CA PHE A 167 21.30 18.84 -5.30
C PHE A 167 21.85 20.23 -5.05
N LYS A 168 23.03 20.32 -4.43
CA LYS A 168 23.70 21.59 -4.18
C LYS A 168 24.06 22.33 -5.48
N GLN A 169 24.48 21.59 -6.52
CA GLN A 169 24.79 22.18 -7.83
C GLN A 169 23.58 22.82 -8.50
N VAL A 170 22.37 22.32 -8.22
CA VAL A 170 21.12 22.83 -8.79
C VAL A 170 20.29 23.68 -7.81
N GLY A 171 20.82 23.96 -6.62
CA GLY A 171 20.15 24.79 -5.61
C GLY A 171 19.04 24.10 -4.81
N LEU A 172 18.90 22.77 -4.88
CA LEU A 172 17.86 21.96 -4.21
C LEU A 172 18.35 21.28 -2.92
N GLU A 173 19.47 21.75 -2.34
CA GLU A 173 20.05 21.17 -1.11
C GLU A 173 19.05 21.20 0.06
N ASN A 174 18.33 22.31 0.21
CA ASN A 174 17.32 22.46 1.26
C ASN A 174 16.10 21.56 1.02
N ASP A 175 15.63 21.44 -0.22
CA ASP A 175 14.51 20.58 -0.60
C ASP A 175 14.82 19.10 -0.35
N ALA A 176 16.01 18.66 -0.75
CA ALA A 176 16.49 17.31 -0.48
C ALA A 176 16.61 17.05 1.03
N GLN A 177 17.15 18.01 1.79
CA GLN A 177 17.24 17.89 3.25
C GLN A 177 15.85 17.81 3.90
N MET A 178 14.90 18.65 3.48
CA MET A 178 13.52 18.63 3.96
C MET A 178 12.82 17.31 3.62
N THR A 179 13.03 16.79 2.42
CA THR A 179 12.47 15.52 1.98
C THR A 179 12.99 14.37 2.83
N TYR A 180 14.30 14.24 2.99
CA TYR A 180 14.88 13.10 3.71
C TYR A 180 14.83 13.21 5.23
N ALA A 181 14.71 14.42 5.78
CA ALA A 181 14.60 14.61 7.23
C ALA A 181 13.15 14.60 7.72
N ARG A 182 12.20 15.10 6.92
CA ARG A 182 10.80 15.33 7.34
C ARG A 182 9.77 14.65 6.46
N GLY A 183 10.17 13.98 5.38
CA GLY A 183 9.26 13.41 4.40
C GLY A 183 8.50 14.45 3.61
N LEU A 184 8.98 15.69 3.49
CA LEU A 184 8.31 16.76 2.75
C LEU A 184 9.06 17.05 1.45
N ALA A 185 8.52 16.57 0.33
CA ALA A 185 9.08 16.73 -1.01
C ALA A 185 8.46 17.93 -1.72
N SER A 186 9.26 18.89 -2.17
CA SER A 186 8.79 19.97 -3.03
C SER A 186 8.57 19.48 -4.46
N ARG A 187 7.75 20.21 -5.22
CA ARG A 187 7.56 19.96 -6.65
C ARG A 187 8.88 19.99 -7.41
N ASP A 188 9.69 21.02 -7.20
CA ASP A 188 11.01 21.17 -7.86
C ASP A 188 11.94 19.97 -7.59
N PHE A 189 11.91 19.44 -6.37
CA PHE A 189 12.66 18.23 -6.02
C PHE A 189 12.18 17.00 -6.79
N LEU A 190 10.86 16.79 -6.89
CA LEU A 190 10.27 15.68 -7.63
C LEU A 190 10.58 15.78 -9.13
N GLU A 191 10.44 16.99 -9.71
CA GLU A 191 10.80 17.27 -11.10
C GLU A 191 12.28 16.96 -11.36
N TYR A 192 13.17 17.35 -10.45
CA TYR A 192 14.60 17.06 -10.59
C TYR A 192 14.91 15.56 -10.49
N ILE A 193 14.38 14.84 -9.49
CA ILE A 193 14.66 13.41 -9.29
C ILE A 193 14.13 12.55 -10.45
N TRP A 194 12.97 12.90 -10.99
CA TRP A 194 12.39 12.24 -12.15
C TRP A 194 12.88 12.82 -13.48
N LYS A 195 13.83 13.77 -13.44
CA LYS A 195 14.42 14.41 -14.62
C LYS A 195 13.38 15.07 -15.54
N GLY A 196 12.27 15.54 -14.96
CA GLY A 196 11.14 16.16 -15.65
C GLY A 196 10.24 15.20 -16.41
N GLU A 197 10.53 13.90 -16.43
CA GLU A 197 9.73 12.93 -17.17
C GLU A 197 8.46 12.56 -16.39
N GLN A 198 7.30 12.78 -17.00
CA GLN A 198 5.99 12.28 -16.53
C GLN A 198 5.68 12.56 -15.05
N VAL A 199 6.11 13.72 -14.55
CA VAL A 199 5.98 14.12 -13.14
C VAL A 199 4.51 14.08 -12.67
N GLU A 200 3.60 14.62 -13.49
CA GLU A 200 2.16 14.62 -13.19
C GLU A 200 1.60 13.19 -13.09
N PHE A 201 2.06 12.28 -13.94
CA PHE A 201 1.67 10.87 -13.88
C PHE A 201 2.15 10.22 -12.58
N PHE A 202 3.41 10.45 -12.18
CA PHE A 202 3.93 9.89 -10.94
C PHE A 202 3.24 10.46 -9.70
N ILE A 203 2.96 11.77 -9.67
CA ILE A 203 2.21 12.40 -8.57
C ILE A 203 0.80 11.81 -8.48
N ASP A 204 0.06 11.76 -9.59
CA ASP A 204 -1.30 11.22 -9.61
C ASP A 204 -1.33 9.74 -9.17
N LEU A 205 -0.38 8.94 -9.67
CA LEU A 205 -0.20 7.56 -9.27
C LEU A 205 0.08 7.40 -7.77
N MET A 206 1.04 8.18 -7.25
CA MET A 206 1.45 8.07 -5.84
C MET A 206 0.36 8.57 -4.89
N LYS A 207 -0.43 9.58 -5.28
CA LYS A 207 -1.63 10.01 -4.53
C LYS A 207 -2.64 8.88 -4.41
N ARG A 208 -2.98 8.25 -5.54
CA ARG A 208 -3.99 7.17 -5.62
C ARG A 208 -3.58 5.90 -4.91
N THR A 209 -2.30 5.60 -4.89
CA THR A 209 -1.72 4.47 -4.14
C THR A 209 -1.39 4.82 -2.69
N MET A 210 -1.71 6.06 -2.26
CA MET A 210 -1.47 6.61 -0.92
C MET A 210 0.00 6.53 -0.48
N LEU A 211 0.92 6.60 -1.44
CA LEU A 211 2.36 6.71 -1.19
C LEU A 211 2.80 8.17 -0.96
N LEU A 212 1.94 9.11 -1.31
CA LEU A 212 2.15 10.54 -1.20
C LEU A 212 0.81 11.24 -0.99
N SER A 213 0.79 12.35 -0.24
CA SER A 213 -0.38 13.24 -0.11
C SER A 213 0.00 14.70 -0.29
N GLU A 214 -0.96 15.53 -0.68
CA GLU A 214 -0.72 16.97 -0.77
C GLU A 214 -0.47 17.55 0.62
N TRP A 215 0.61 18.31 0.74
CA TRP A 215 0.92 19.05 1.95
C TRP A 215 0.50 20.51 1.82
N ASP A 216 0.86 21.12 0.70
CA ASP A 216 0.36 22.42 0.25
C ASP A 216 0.40 22.47 -1.29
N ARG A 217 0.29 23.66 -1.88
CA ARG A 217 0.24 23.80 -3.35
C ARG A 217 1.52 23.35 -4.06
N GLU A 218 2.67 23.36 -3.38
CA GLU A 218 3.99 23.16 -3.99
C GLU A 218 4.78 22.04 -3.32
N SER A 219 4.20 21.34 -2.35
CA SER A 219 4.87 20.28 -1.60
C SER A 219 3.94 19.15 -1.20
N TYR A 220 4.57 18.00 -0.98
CA TYR A 220 3.92 16.74 -0.77
C TYR A 220 4.54 16.00 0.41
N LEU A 221 3.70 15.32 1.19
CA LEU A 221 4.14 14.41 2.23
C LEU A 221 4.41 13.04 1.62
N VAL A 222 5.61 12.51 1.85
CA VAL A 222 6.04 11.14 1.56
C VAL A 222 6.23 10.42 2.91
N PRO A 223 5.19 9.78 3.45
CA PRO A 223 5.20 9.28 4.83
C PRO A 223 6.21 8.15 5.09
N SER A 224 6.66 7.43 4.06
CA SER A 224 7.69 6.39 4.19
C SER A 224 9.07 6.95 4.57
N LEU A 225 9.30 8.25 4.36
CA LEU A 225 10.54 8.93 4.70
C LEU A 225 10.55 9.52 6.13
N LEU A 226 9.46 9.38 6.90
CA LEU A 226 9.44 9.79 8.30
C LEU A 226 10.37 8.91 9.12
N ARG A 227 11.40 9.51 9.75
CA ARG A 227 12.46 8.78 10.47
C ARG A 227 12.26 8.75 11.98
N ASP A 228 11.89 9.90 12.55
CA ASP A 228 11.80 10.04 14.00
C ASP A 228 10.67 9.15 14.54
N THR A 229 10.97 8.45 15.63
CA THR A 229 9.98 7.64 16.36
C THR A 229 9.50 8.44 17.56
N TYR A 230 8.19 8.55 17.70
CA TYR A 230 7.59 9.23 18.84
C TYR A 230 7.68 8.36 20.09
N VAL A 231 8.24 8.94 21.15
CA VAL A 231 8.29 8.32 22.48
C VAL A 231 7.11 8.82 23.29
N ILE A 232 6.26 7.90 23.72
CA ILE A 232 5.07 8.21 24.50
C ILE A 232 5.49 8.84 25.84
N PRO A 233 4.99 10.04 26.19
CA PRO A 233 5.28 10.66 27.48
C PRO A 233 4.78 9.80 28.65
N LYS A 234 5.42 9.93 29.83
CA LYS A 234 4.96 9.25 31.06
C LYS A 234 3.51 9.59 31.44
N ALA A 235 3.04 10.78 31.08
CA ALA A 235 1.67 11.21 31.29
C ALA A 235 0.65 10.55 30.33
N GLY A 236 1.12 9.77 29.36
CA GLY A 236 0.31 9.21 28.28
C GLY A 236 0.03 10.21 27.16
N ILE A 237 -0.82 9.77 26.23
CA ILE A 237 -1.43 10.61 25.20
C ILE A 237 -2.83 10.96 25.69
N SER A 238 -3.18 12.24 25.63
CA SER A 238 -4.50 12.72 26.05
C SER A 238 -5.58 12.41 25.00
N GLY A 239 -6.84 12.42 25.44
CA GLY A 239 -8.00 12.11 24.59
C GLY A 239 -8.60 10.72 24.82
N HIS A 240 -9.78 10.52 24.23
CA HIS A 240 -10.49 9.24 24.26
C HIS A 240 -9.86 8.26 23.28
N ARG A 241 -9.55 7.04 23.73
CA ARG A 241 -8.78 6.06 22.95
C ARG A 241 -9.66 5.02 22.25
N CYS A 242 -9.46 4.85 20.95
CA CYS A 242 -9.91 3.71 20.16
C CYS A 242 -8.67 2.91 19.69
N VAL A 243 -8.83 1.60 19.50
CA VAL A 243 -7.76 0.70 19.04
C VAL A 243 -8.28 -0.14 17.87
N TYR A 244 -7.53 -0.12 16.78
CA TYR A 244 -7.65 -1.05 15.66
C TYR A 244 -6.60 -2.13 15.83
N ASP A 245 -7.05 -3.36 16.05
CA ASP A 245 -6.23 -4.51 16.40
C ASP A 245 -6.17 -5.50 15.23
N PHE A 246 -4.98 -5.64 14.64
CA PHE A 246 -4.72 -6.48 13.48
C PHE A 246 -4.06 -7.82 13.88
N SER A 247 -3.93 -8.13 15.17
CA SER A 247 -3.22 -9.31 15.69
C SER A 247 -3.69 -10.65 15.13
N LEU A 248 -4.92 -10.72 14.61
CA LEU A 248 -5.47 -11.92 13.96
C LEU A 248 -4.92 -12.18 12.54
N CYS A 249 -4.45 -11.16 11.83
CA CYS A 249 -4.01 -11.29 10.45
C CYS A 249 -2.59 -10.78 10.19
N PHE A 250 -2.10 -9.81 10.96
CA PHE A 250 -0.91 -8.96 10.76
C PHE A 250 -1.26 -7.51 10.39
N LEU A 251 -0.47 -6.55 10.89
CA LEU A 251 -0.47 -5.14 10.47
C LEU A 251 0.67 -4.89 9.46
N PRO A 252 0.39 -4.74 8.15
CA PRO A 252 1.44 -4.42 7.19
C PRO A 252 2.07 -3.05 7.42
N SER A 253 3.39 -3.00 7.26
CA SER A 253 4.24 -1.83 7.51
C SER A 253 3.96 -0.60 6.63
N GLY A 254 2.96 -0.68 5.74
CA GLY A 254 2.53 0.38 4.84
C GLY A 254 1.13 0.92 5.15
N VAL A 255 0.40 0.32 6.10
CA VAL A 255 -0.99 0.73 6.44
C VAL A 255 -1.00 2.06 7.17
N PHE A 256 -0.12 2.21 8.17
CA PHE A 256 -0.06 3.44 8.96
C PHE A 256 0.28 4.65 8.08
N GLN A 257 1.29 4.55 7.21
CA GLN A 257 1.70 5.62 6.30
C GLN A 257 0.58 6.03 5.34
N ARG A 258 -0.18 5.07 4.81
CA ARG A 258 -1.32 5.36 3.93
C ARG A 258 -2.48 6.02 4.67
N LEU A 259 -2.73 5.59 5.90
CA LEU A 259 -3.67 6.27 6.78
C LEU A 259 -3.22 7.71 7.07
N LEU A 260 -1.92 7.96 7.24
CA LEU A 260 -1.38 9.32 7.39
C LEU A 260 -1.66 10.18 6.16
N CYS A 261 -1.44 9.65 4.94
CA CYS A 261 -1.76 10.37 3.70
C CYS A 261 -3.22 10.85 3.69
N LEU A 262 -4.18 9.96 3.98
CA LEU A 262 -5.60 10.32 4.03
C LEU A 262 -5.92 11.37 5.10
N CYS A 263 -5.33 11.23 6.29
CA CYS A 263 -5.58 12.18 7.39
C CYS A 263 -4.99 13.57 7.10
N VAL A 264 -3.81 13.62 6.50
CA VAL A 264 -3.13 14.88 6.15
C VAL A 264 -3.86 15.58 5.01
N GLU A 265 -4.29 14.85 4.00
CA GLU A 265 -5.10 15.36 2.90
C GLU A 265 -6.45 15.92 3.39
N LEU A 266 -7.13 15.22 4.31
CA LEU A 266 -8.37 15.73 4.91
C LEU A 266 -8.13 17.01 5.76
N SER A 267 -7.00 17.05 6.48
CA SER A 267 -6.57 18.22 7.26
C SER A 267 -6.28 19.42 6.36
N SER A 268 -5.57 19.22 5.24
CA SER A 268 -5.21 20.31 4.32
C SER A 268 -6.45 20.98 3.72
N ARG A 269 -7.47 20.20 3.34
CA ARG A 269 -8.77 20.67 2.83
C ARG A 269 -9.57 21.50 3.86
N SER A 270 -9.33 21.29 5.15
CA SER A 270 -10.08 21.92 6.26
C SER A 270 -9.49 23.24 6.75
N GLY A 271 -8.51 23.83 6.06
CA GLY A 271 -7.94 25.14 6.42
C GLY A 271 -6.55 25.09 7.08
N GLY A 272 -5.78 24.02 6.85
CA GLY A 272 -4.32 24.09 6.80
C GLY A 272 -3.56 23.11 7.70
N ASN A 273 -2.41 22.65 7.21
CA ASN A 273 -1.44 21.77 7.87
C ASN A 273 -0.61 22.46 8.98
N THR A 274 -1.22 23.43 9.67
CA THR A 274 -0.56 24.21 10.72
C THR A 274 -0.55 23.41 12.02
N ASN A 275 0.66 23.13 12.54
CA ASN A 275 0.93 22.36 13.77
C ASN A 275 0.71 20.84 13.71
N LEU A 276 0.83 20.23 12.53
CA LEU A 276 0.94 18.77 12.44
C LEU A 276 2.26 18.30 13.07
N LYS A 277 2.20 17.22 13.84
CA LYS A 277 3.40 16.52 14.33
C LYS A 277 3.40 15.12 13.74
N LEU A 278 4.32 14.86 12.82
CA LEU A 278 4.41 13.58 12.10
C LEU A 278 5.71 12.87 12.45
N TYR A 279 5.59 11.58 12.72
CA TYR A 279 6.65 10.66 13.09
C TYR A 279 6.38 9.34 12.39
N LYS A 280 7.39 8.48 12.32
CA LYS A 280 7.29 7.16 11.70
C LYS A 280 6.11 6.33 12.23
N ASN A 281 5.87 6.41 13.54
CA ASN A 281 4.86 5.63 14.25
C ASN A 281 3.77 6.49 14.92
N PHE A 282 3.77 7.81 14.72
CA PHE A 282 2.81 8.69 15.39
C PHE A 282 2.44 9.89 14.52
N ALA A 283 1.20 10.33 14.63
CA ALA A 283 0.78 11.61 14.08
C ALA A 283 -0.17 12.35 15.01
N SER A 284 -0.02 13.67 15.09
CA SER A 284 -0.97 14.59 15.72
C SER A 284 -1.55 15.49 14.65
N ILE A 285 -2.84 15.33 14.35
CA ILE A 285 -3.51 15.95 13.21
C ILE A 285 -4.76 16.68 13.68
N LYS A 286 -4.92 17.93 13.23
CA LYS A 286 -6.14 18.70 13.48
C LYS A 286 -7.10 18.50 12.31
N LEU A 287 -8.23 17.86 12.59
CA LEU A 287 -9.35 17.73 11.66
C LEU A 287 -10.40 18.78 12.00
N LYS A 288 -11.35 19.01 11.08
CA LYS A 288 -12.52 19.87 11.35
C LYS A 288 -13.32 19.42 12.58
N LEU A 289 -13.39 18.10 12.80
CA LEU A 289 -14.15 17.48 13.88
C LEU A 289 -13.44 17.52 15.24
N GLY A 290 -12.12 17.69 15.30
CA GLY A 290 -11.34 17.63 16.54
C GLY A 290 -9.85 17.40 16.27
N VAL A 291 -9.08 17.14 17.33
CA VAL A 291 -7.66 16.74 17.23
C VAL A 291 -7.55 15.23 17.37
N VAL A 292 -6.83 14.61 16.45
CA VAL A 292 -6.61 13.16 16.42
C VAL A 292 -5.13 12.87 16.59
N HIS A 293 -4.81 11.97 17.51
CA HIS A 293 -3.48 11.38 17.64
C HIS A 293 -3.52 9.92 17.18
N LEU A 294 -2.74 9.59 16.16
CA LEU A 294 -2.57 8.23 15.67
C LEU A 294 -1.26 7.69 16.21
N LEU A 295 -1.25 6.43 16.67
CA LEU A 295 -0.06 5.76 17.16
C LEU A 295 -0.04 4.31 16.65
N GLU A 296 0.96 3.97 15.87
CA GLU A 296 1.27 2.61 15.47
C GLU A 296 2.08 1.90 16.55
N ASN A 297 1.66 0.69 16.90
CA ASN A 297 2.44 -0.25 17.70
C ASN A 297 2.63 -1.53 16.90
N THR A 298 3.79 -1.66 16.26
CA THR A 298 4.15 -2.80 15.42
C THR A 298 4.24 -4.11 16.20
N GLU A 299 4.74 -4.07 17.45
CA GLU A 299 4.85 -5.28 18.29
C GLU A 299 3.49 -5.84 18.66
N ALA A 300 2.55 -4.95 19.04
CA ALA A 300 1.18 -5.32 19.35
C ALA A 300 0.29 -5.47 18.10
N GLN A 301 0.80 -5.12 16.91
CA GLN A 301 0.05 -5.07 15.64
C GLN A 301 -1.23 -4.23 15.75
N THR A 302 -1.13 -3.05 16.37
CA THR A 302 -2.28 -2.16 16.58
C THR A 302 -2.04 -0.75 16.06
N ILE A 303 -3.13 -0.07 15.69
CA ILE A 303 -3.17 1.37 15.52
C ILE A 303 -4.11 1.94 16.59
N SER A 304 -3.56 2.70 17.52
CA SER A 304 -4.33 3.44 18.53
C SER A 304 -4.66 4.84 18.02
N VAL A 305 -5.89 5.27 18.26
CA VAL A 305 -6.41 6.59 17.89
C VAL A 305 -6.90 7.28 19.15
N TYR A 306 -6.31 8.42 19.48
CA TYR A 306 -6.72 9.25 20.59
C TYR A 306 -7.44 10.49 20.06
N VAL A 307 -8.58 10.79 20.65
CA VAL A 307 -9.47 11.85 20.19
C VAL A 307 -9.57 12.93 21.25
N GLU A 308 -9.16 14.15 20.90
CA GLU A 308 -9.20 15.32 21.76
C GLU A 308 -10.07 16.43 21.17
N LYS A 309 -10.76 17.18 22.05
CA LYS A 309 -11.52 18.38 21.67
C LYS A 309 -12.47 18.11 20.49
N ALA A 310 -13.06 16.92 20.47
CA ALA A 310 -13.94 16.51 19.41
C ALA A 310 -15.33 17.11 19.58
N HIS A 311 -15.96 17.44 18.46
CA HIS A 311 -17.39 17.73 18.43
C HIS A 311 -18.20 16.44 18.59
N SER A 312 -17.68 15.32 18.08
CA SER A 312 -18.24 13.98 18.21
C SER A 312 -17.15 12.93 18.00
N GLU A 313 -16.86 12.14 19.03
CA GLU A 313 -15.97 10.98 18.97
C GLU A 313 -16.48 9.92 17.99
N ALA A 314 -17.80 9.74 17.91
CA ALA A 314 -18.46 8.81 16.99
C ALA A 314 -18.11 9.13 15.52
N LYS A 315 -18.20 10.41 15.14
CA LYS A 315 -17.88 10.86 13.77
C LYS A 315 -16.41 10.64 13.44
N ILE A 316 -15.50 10.98 14.35
CA ILE A 316 -14.07 10.76 14.14
C ILE A 316 -13.77 9.26 13.99
N LEU A 317 -14.40 8.42 14.82
CA LEU A 317 -14.29 6.97 14.69
C LEU A 317 -14.72 6.50 13.29
N ASN A 318 -15.87 6.96 12.80
CA ASN A 318 -16.38 6.61 11.47
C ASN A 318 -15.47 7.09 10.34
N VAL A 319 -14.92 8.29 10.45
CA VAL A 319 -13.96 8.84 9.48
C VAL A 319 -12.73 7.95 9.39
N ILE A 320 -12.10 7.62 10.54
CA ILE A 320 -10.91 6.77 10.55
C ILE A 320 -11.22 5.33 10.09
N GLN A 321 -12.38 4.78 10.45
CA GLN A 321 -12.84 3.49 9.93
C GLN A 321 -12.99 3.50 8.41
N SER A 322 -13.59 4.56 7.87
CA SER A 322 -13.78 4.72 6.43
C SER A 322 -12.44 4.84 5.70
N MET A 323 -11.48 5.56 6.28
CA MET A 323 -10.10 5.65 5.76
C MET A 323 -9.38 4.30 5.79
N LEU A 324 -9.46 3.53 6.87
CA LEU A 324 -8.88 2.19 6.94
C LEU A 324 -9.51 1.23 5.92
N LEU A 325 -10.83 1.30 5.73
CA LEU A 325 -11.52 0.55 4.68
C LEU A 325 -11.05 0.96 3.29
N LYS A 326 -10.84 2.26 3.05
CA LYS A 326 -10.29 2.77 1.80
C LYS A 326 -8.90 2.21 1.52
N VAL A 327 -7.99 2.25 2.49
CA VAL A 327 -6.67 1.62 2.40
C VAL A 327 -6.79 0.12 2.13
N ASN A 328 -7.71 -0.56 2.80
CA ASN A 328 -7.90 -1.99 2.64
C ASN A 328 -8.33 -2.37 1.22
N HIS A 329 -9.32 -1.66 0.68
CA HIS A 329 -9.87 -1.95 -0.64
C HIS A 329 -8.94 -1.55 -1.78
N ASP A 330 -8.39 -0.34 -1.74
CA ASP A 330 -7.66 0.22 -2.88
C ASP A 330 -6.23 -0.29 -2.99
N VAL A 331 -5.62 -0.69 -1.87
CA VAL A 331 -4.20 -1.07 -1.84
C VAL A 331 -3.99 -2.50 -1.36
N MET A 332 -4.72 -2.92 -0.32
CA MET A 332 -4.42 -4.19 0.36
C MET A 332 -5.25 -5.36 -0.17
N GLY A 333 -5.90 -5.19 -1.32
CA GLY A 333 -6.68 -6.24 -1.98
C GLY A 333 -7.86 -6.75 -1.14
N ALA A 334 -8.40 -5.91 -0.25
CA ALA A 334 -9.42 -6.27 0.74
C ALA A 334 -9.01 -7.41 1.70
N GLY A 335 -7.71 -7.69 1.84
CA GLY A 335 -7.17 -8.77 2.65
C GLY A 335 -6.92 -8.41 4.12
N LEU A 336 -7.02 -7.14 4.52
CA LEU A 336 -6.86 -6.75 5.92
C LEU A 336 -8.12 -7.07 6.71
N ALA A 337 -7.94 -7.67 7.88
CA ALA A 337 -8.97 -7.79 8.90
C ALA A 337 -8.45 -7.26 10.24
N TRP A 338 -9.34 -6.64 11.01
CA TRP A 338 -9.04 -6.12 12.32
C TRP A 338 -10.26 -6.17 13.24
N SER A 339 -10.01 -6.16 14.54
CA SER A 339 -11.02 -5.88 15.56
C SER A 339 -10.92 -4.42 15.99
N THR A 340 -12.05 -3.81 16.32
CA THR A 340 -12.08 -2.43 16.85
C THR A 340 -12.52 -2.45 18.30
N TYR A 341 -11.79 -1.71 19.13
CA TYR A 341 -12.06 -1.54 20.55
C TYR A 341 -12.08 -0.05 20.89
N VAL A 342 -12.89 0.33 21.87
CA VAL A 342 -12.94 1.68 22.42
C VAL A 342 -12.72 1.65 23.93
N GLU A 343 -12.02 2.65 24.47
CA GLU A 343 -11.76 2.76 25.90
C GLU A 343 -13.03 3.21 26.62
N ASN A 344 -13.41 2.46 27.65
CA ASN A 344 -14.38 2.88 28.66
C ASN A 344 -13.70 3.92 29.57
N THR A 345 -14.21 5.15 29.55
CA THR A 345 -13.61 6.25 30.31
C THR A 345 -13.64 6.07 31.82
N ALA A 346 -14.61 5.30 32.34
CA ALA A 346 -14.77 5.03 33.77
C ALA A 346 -13.85 3.91 34.27
N THR A 347 -13.73 2.80 33.53
CA THR A 347 -12.94 1.63 33.96
C THR A 347 -11.52 1.61 33.37
N LYS A 348 -11.27 2.40 32.32
CA LYS A 348 -10.04 2.37 31.49
C LYS A 348 -9.81 1.06 30.75
N GLU A 349 -10.82 0.20 30.67
CA GLU A 349 -10.76 -1.05 29.92
C GLU A 349 -11.14 -0.83 28.45
N LEU A 350 -10.56 -1.64 27.58
CA LEU A 350 -10.93 -1.69 26.16
C LEU A 350 -12.16 -2.60 25.99
N VAL A 351 -13.23 -2.03 25.43
CA VAL A 351 -14.49 -2.73 25.13
C VAL A 351 -14.61 -2.89 23.63
N ARG A 352 -15.03 -4.07 23.17
CA ARG A 352 -15.21 -4.31 21.73
C ARG A 352 -16.27 -3.37 21.18
N LEU A 353 -16.06 -2.84 19.96
CA LEU A 353 -16.93 -1.83 19.37
C LEU A 353 -18.41 -2.23 19.37
N SER A 354 -18.74 -3.47 19.00
CA SER A 354 -20.12 -3.98 18.98
C SER A 354 -20.76 -3.93 20.37
N GLU A 355 -20.02 -4.34 21.40
CA GLU A 355 -20.50 -4.30 22.79
C GLU A 355 -20.64 -2.87 23.29
N ALA A 356 -19.70 -1.99 22.93
CA ALA A 356 -19.75 -0.57 23.29
C ALA A 356 -20.95 0.15 22.66
N GLN A 357 -21.33 -0.22 21.43
CA GLN A 357 -22.52 0.28 20.75
C GLN A 357 -23.81 -0.19 21.46
N GLU A 358 -23.90 -1.48 21.81
CA GLU A 358 -25.03 -2.03 22.56
C GLU A 358 -25.19 -1.37 23.94
N GLN A 359 -24.07 -1.12 24.62
CA GLN A 359 -24.02 -0.47 25.92
C GLN A 359 -24.19 1.05 25.87
N LYS A 360 -24.22 1.66 24.66
CA LYS A 360 -24.22 3.11 24.45
C LYS A 360 -23.11 3.80 25.26
N LEU A 361 -21.90 3.29 25.09
CA LEU A 361 -20.75 3.68 25.89
C LEU A 361 -20.33 5.14 25.61
N SER A 362 -20.46 6.00 26.61
CA SER A 362 -20.01 7.39 26.54
C SER A 362 -18.47 7.48 26.57
N PRO A 363 -17.84 8.37 25.78
CA PRO A 363 -18.41 9.42 24.92
C PRO A 363 -18.64 8.99 23.46
N TRP A 364 -18.33 7.73 23.14
CA TRP A 364 -18.35 7.20 21.77
C TRP A 364 -19.76 7.10 21.18
N PHE A 365 -20.76 6.81 22.01
CA PHE A 365 -22.14 6.55 21.57
C PHE A 365 -23.15 7.21 22.52
N ASN A 366 -23.53 8.46 22.24
CA ASN A 366 -24.60 9.14 22.97
C ASN A 366 -25.97 8.96 22.26
N SER A 367 -27.07 9.20 22.98
CA SER A 367 -28.43 9.00 22.46
C SER A 367 -28.78 9.86 21.24
N ASP A 368 -28.11 11.00 21.07
CA ASP A 368 -28.43 12.00 20.05
C ASP A 368 -27.65 11.76 18.74
N ASP A 369 -26.64 10.88 18.73
CA ASP A 369 -25.77 10.59 17.57
C ASP A 369 -26.34 9.49 16.64
N GLN A 370 -27.55 8.97 16.90
CA GLN A 370 -28.10 7.82 16.17
C GLN A 370 -28.41 8.08 14.69
N GLN A 371 -28.37 9.33 14.22
CA GLN A 371 -28.63 9.68 12.81
C GLN A 371 -27.38 9.91 11.96
N GLU A 372 -26.16 9.89 12.51
CA GLU A 372 -24.95 10.34 11.79
C GLU A 372 -23.86 9.26 11.63
N THR A 373 -24.26 7.98 11.62
CA THR A 373 -23.32 6.84 11.61
C THR A 373 -23.41 5.97 10.35
N GLU A 374 -23.73 6.55 9.19
CA GLU A 374 -23.54 5.83 7.94
C GLU A 374 -22.05 5.87 7.54
N LYS A 375 -21.44 4.68 7.40
CA LYS A 375 -20.10 4.56 6.84
C LYS A 375 -20.15 5.04 5.40
N ILE A 376 -19.26 5.97 5.05
CA ILE A 376 -19.12 6.44 3.67
C ILE A 376 -18.60 5.27 2.84
N SER A 377 -19.24 5.00 1.71
CA SER A 377 -18.81 3.94 0.79
C SER A 377 -17.38 4.22 0.33
N SER A 378 -16.46 3.31 0.66
CA SER A 378 -15.06 3.39 0.25
C SER A 378 -14.79 2.63 -1.05
N GLN A 379 -15.67 1.72 -1.44
CA GLN A 379 -15.51 0.87 -2.62
C GLN A 379 -15.91 1.62 -3.89
N SER A 380 -15.06 1.55 -4.92
CA SER A 380 -15.28 2.14 -6.25
C SER A 380 -15.45 3.67 -6.33
N VAL A 381 -15.32 4.38 -5.20
CA VAL A 381 -15.31 5.84 -5.16
C VAL A 381 -13.90 6.34 -5.41
N ASP A 382 -13.72 7.31 -6.30
CA ASP A 382 -12.43 7.98 -6.49
C ASP A 382 -11.93 8.63 -5.19
N LEU A 383 -10.60 8.74 -5.03
CA LEU A 383 -9.99 9.29 -3.81
C LEU A 383 -10.50 10.70 -3.48
N ASP A 384 -10.66 11.57 -4.48
CA ASP A 384 -11.07 12.95 -4.25
C ASP A 384 -12.53 13.03 -3.77
N THR A 385 -13.42 12.31 -4.45
CA THR A 385 -14.83 12.20 -4.05
C THR A 385 -14.99 11.54 -2.69
N PHE A 386 -14.17 10.53 -2.37
CA PHE A 386 -14.18 9.88 -1.06
C PHE A 386 -13.85 10.89 0.04
N LEU A 387 -12.80 11.69 -0.14
CA LEU A 387 -12.38 12.71 0.81
C LEU A 387 -13.35 13.88 0.93
N GLU A 388 -14.09 14.22 -0.14
CA GLU A 388 -15.17 15.23 -0.10
C GLU A 388 -16.39 14.78 0.69
N ASN A 389 -16.64 13.46 0.73
CA ASN A 389 -17.76 12.88 1.47
C ASN A 389 -17.50 12.75 2.98
N LEU A 390 -16.24 12.85 3.42
CA LEU A 390 -15.80 12.80 4.83
C LEU A 390 -15.93 14.16 5.53
#